data_AF-A0A0D6GHV8-F1
#
_entry.id   AF-A0A0D6GHV8-F1
#
_cell.length_a   1.000
_cell.length_b   1.000
_cell.length_c   1.000
_cell.angle_alpha   90.00
_cell.angle_beta   90.00
_cell.angle_gamma   90.00
#
_symmetry.space_group_name_H-M   'P 1'
#
loop_
_entity.id
_entity.type
_entity.pdbx_description
1 polymer ?
#
loop_
_entity_poly.entity_id
_entity_poly.type
_entity_poly.pdbx_seq_one_letter_code
_entity_poly.pdbx_strand_id
1 'polypeptide(L)'
;MRLDVITIFPEYLDPLRHALLGKAIEKDLLSVGVHDLRLWAEDAHKSVDDSPFGGGPGMVMKPTVWGPALDDVATMSGKAHMGAQLDSARVHVDKPRHDELERIQFAGYDAAEVAEADKPLLLVPTPAGAPFTQEDARAWSNEEHIVFACGRYEGIDQRVIEDAKKTYRVREVSIGDYVLIGGEVAVLVITEAVVRLIPGVLGNTQSHQDDSFSDGLLEGPSYTKPREWRGLEVPEVLTSGNHAKIERWKREQSLKRTWEVRPELLEGMELDRHDQAYVEGLWRGNTSDNLH
;
A
#
# COMPACT_ATOMS: atom_id res chain seq x y z
N MET A 1 -8.19 12.73 0.83
CA MET A 1 -6.71 12.62 0.78
C MET A 1 -6.18 13.22 -0.51
N ARG A 2 -5.07 13.96 -0.45
CA ARG A 2 -4.29 14.46 -1.60
C ARG A 2 -3.01 13.64 -1.74
N LEU A 3 -2.72 13.18 -2.96
CA LEU A 3 -1.47 12.54 -3.34
C LEU A 3 -0.77 13.36 -4.41
N ASP A 4 0.53 13.57 -4.26
CA ASP A 4 1.39 14.17 -5.28
C ASP A 4 2.59 13.29 -5.55
N VAL A 5 2.84 13.01 -6.83
CA VAL A 5 3.94 12.15 -7.25
C VAL A 5 4.89 12.96 -8.11
N ILE A 6 6.12 13.12 -7.66
CA ILE A 6 7.20 13.72 -8.44
C ILE A 6 8.00 12.60 -9.08
N THR A 7 8.02 12.56 -10.41
CA THR A 7 8.66 11.50 -11.20
C THR A 7 9.17 12.04 -12.53
N ILE A 8 10.05 11.29 -13.19
CA ILE A 8 10.47 11.56 -14.56
C ILE A 8 9.68 10.70 -15.59
N PHE A 9 8.70 9.92 -15.15
CA PHE A 9 7.79 9.12 -15.98
C PHE A 9 6.33 9.27 -15.52
N PRO A 10 5.71 10.45 -15.72
CA PRO A 10 4.32 10.68 -15.28
C PRO A 10 3.32 9.62 -15.77
N GLU A 11 3.49 9.13 -16.99
CA GLU A 11 2.65 8.10 -17.60
C GLU A 11 2.70 6.75 -16.88
N TYR A 12 3.75 6.47 -16.10
CA TYR A 12 3.84 5.25 -15.30
C TYR A 12 2.72 5.21 -14.23
N LEU A 13 2.19 6.38 -13.84
CA LEU A 13 1.18 6.54 -12.80
C LEU A 13 -0.25 6.53 -13.34
N ASP A 14 -0.46 6.30 -14.65
CA ASP A 14 -1.80 6.10 -15.21
C ASP A 14 -2.64 5.02 -14.51
N PRO A 15 -2.09 3.95 -13.90
CA PRO A 15 -2.89 3.03 -13.11
C PRO A 15 -3.61 3.66 -11.90
N LEU A 16 -3.14 4.80 -11.36
CA LEU A 16 -3.78 5.48 -10.22
C LEU A 16 -5.17 6.04 -10.53
N ARG A 17 -5.55 6.14 -11.81
CA ARG A 17 -6.89 6.58 -12.25
C ARG A 17 -7.79 5.40 -12.65
N HIS A 18 -7.35 4.16 -12.46
CA HIS A 18 -8.10 2.96 -12.83
C HIS A 18 -8.78 2.32 -11.63
N ALA A 19 -9.77 1.48 -11.91
CA ALA A 19 -10.41 0.58 -10.95
C ALA A 19 -10.83 1.29 -9.64
N LEU A 20 -10.39 0.79 -8.48
CA LEU A 20 -10.83 1.29 -7.18
C LEU A 20 -10.34 2.72 -6.90
N LEU A 21 -9.13 3.06 -7.33
CA LEU A 21 -8.57 4.40 -7.13
C LEU A 21 -9.27 5.42 -8.03
N GLY A 22 -9.58 5.07 -9.27
CA GLY A 22 -10.42 5.88 -10.15
C GLY A 22 -11.79 6.17 -9.54
N LYS A 23 -12.45 5.18 -8.93
CA LYS A 23 -13.69 5.39 -8.15
C LYS A 23 -13.49 6.31 -6.95
N ALA A 24 -12.37 6.22 -6.25
CA ALA A 24 -12.06 7.11 -5.12
C ALA A 24 -11.92 8.57 -5.59
N ILE A 25 -11.36 8.79 -6.79
CA ILE A 25 -11.31 10.12 -7.43
C ILE A 25 -12.72 10.61 -7.79
N GLU A 26 -13.56 9.77 -8.41
CA GLU A 26 -14.95 10.14 -8.75
C GLU A 26 -15.82 10.52 -7.54
N LYS A 27 -15.48 9.99 -6.36
CA LYS A 27 -16.18 10.24 -5.10
C LYS A 27 -15.55 11.37 -4.27
N ASP A 28 -14.57 12.09 -4.81
CA ASP A 28 -13.81 13.15 -4.13
C ASP A 28 -13.09 12.66 -2.84
N LEU A 29 -12.85 11.36 -2.70
CA LEU A 29 -12.12 10.77 -1.57
C LEU A 29 -10.61 10.85 -1.78
N LEU A 30 -10.18 10.88 -3.05
CA LEU A 30 -8.80 10.93 -3.49
C LEU A 30 -8.60 12.02 -4.55
N SER A 31 -7.57 12.84 -4.40
CA SER A 31 -7.08 13.75 -5.43
C SER A 31 -5.63 13.41 -5.76
N VAL A 32 -5.27 13.26 -7.04
CA VAL A 32 -3.91 12.87 -7.44
C VAL A 32 -3.31 13.89 -8.41
N GLY A 33 -2.14 14.45 -8.06
CA GLY A 33 -1.29 15.22 -8.95
C GLY A 33 -0.02 14.45 -9.33
N VAL A 34 0.35 14.47 -10.61
CA VAL A 34 1.60 13.86 -11.09
C VAL A 34 2.45 14.92 -11.76
N HIS A 35 3.67 15.09 -11.26
CA HIS A 35 4.58 16.18 -11.60
C HIS A 35 5.82 15.63 -12.31
N ASP A 36 6.06 16.06 -13.55
CA ASP A 36 7.33 15.76 -14.22
C ASP A 36 8.46 16.57 -13.58
N LEU A 37 9.39 15.90 -12.92
CA LEU A 37 10.54 16.51 -12.26
C LEU A 37 11.35 17.40 -13.22
N ARG A 38 11.33 17.10 -14.52
CA ARG A 38 12.03 17.89 -15.55
C ARG A 38 11.52 19.33 -15.66
N LEU A 39 10.33 19.65 -15.14
CA LEU A 39 9.84 21.02 -15.07
C LEU A 39 10.78 21.91 -14.25
N TRP A 40 11.46 21.35 -13.25
CA TRP A 40 12.42 22.06 -12.40
C TRP A 40 13.86 22.05 -12.93
N ALA A 41 14.14 21.35 -14.02
CA ALA A 41 15.45 21.40 -14.66
C ALA A 41 15.63 22.71 -15.46
N GLU A 42 16.71 23.43 -15.18
CA GLU A 42 17.02 24.74 -15.78
C GLU A 42 17.76 24.64 -17.11
N ASP A 43 18.50 23.56 -17.34
CA ASP A 43 19.30 23.39 -18.54
C ASP A 43 18.43 23.07 -19.77
N ALA A 44 18.97 23.35 -20.96
CA ALA A 44 18.26 23.14 -22.22
C ALA A 44 17.89 21.67 -22.47
N HIS A 45 18.64 20.74 -21.88
CA HIS A 45 18.44 19.30 -22.02
C HIS A 45 17.53 18.69 -20.96
N LYS A 46 17.04 19.49 -20.01
CA LYS A 46 16.18 19.02 -18.92
C LYS A 46 16.80 17.88 -18.12
N SER A 47 18.10 17.99 -17.83
CA SER A 47 18.87 17.03 -17.05
C SER A 47 18.47 17.08 -15.58
N VAL A 48 18.22 15.89 -15.01
CA VAL A 48 17.77 15.70 -13.63
C VAL A 48 18.77 14.91 -12.80
N ASP A 49 19.89 14.50 -13.41
CA ASP A 49 20.87 13.57 -12.88
C ASP A 49 22.30 13.99 -13.27
N ASP A 50 23.28 13.57 -12.48
CA ASP A 50 24.71 13.78 -12.73
C ASP A 50 25.56 12.59 -12.25
N SER A 51 26.85 12.59 -12.61
CA SER A 51 27.81 11.60 -12.14
C SER A 51 27.98 11.65 -10.60
N PRO A 52 28.10 10.50 -9.91
CA PRO A 52 28.29 10.47 -8.47
C PRO A 52 29.66 11.03 -8.05
N PHE A 53 29.69 11.78 -6.95
CA PHE A 53 30.95 12.08 -6.25
C PHE A 53 31.56 10.78 -5.71
N GLY A 54 32.89 10.68 -5.77
CA GLY A 54 33.62 9.45 -5.44
C GLY A 54 33.84 8.52 -6.64
N GLY A 55 33.23 8.82 -7.79
CA GLY A 55 33.31 8.00 -8.99
C GLY A 55 32.44 6.75 -8.91
N GLY A 56 32.56 5.88 -9.92
CA GLY A 56 31.71 4.70 -10.09
C GLY A 56 30.78 4.83 -11.31
N PRO A 57 30.17 3.72 -11.75
CA PRO A 57 29.15 3.76 -12.80
C PRO A 57 27.85 4.38 -12.27
N GLY A 58 26.93 4.72 -13.18
CA GLY A 58 25.59 5.20 -12.84
C GLY A 58 25.49 6.72 -12.72
N MET A 59 24.31 7.18 -12.31
CA MET A 59 23.95 8.59 -12.18
C MET A 59 23.16 8.80 -10.88
N VAL A 60 23.26 9.97 -10.27
CA VAL A 60 22.54 10.38 -9.06
C VAL A 60 21.68 11.59 -9.38
N MET A 61 20.43 11.59 -8.92
CA MET A 61 19.50 12.69 -9.23
C MET A 61 19.87 13.97 -8.46
N LYS A 62 19.79 15.11 -9.16
CA LYS A 62 20.36 16.40 -8.76
C LYS A 62 19.56 17.07 -7.63
N PRO A 63 20.22 17.53 -6.55
CA PRO A 63 19.54 18.26 -5.48
C PRO A 63 18.99 19.62 -5.94
N THR A 64 19.65 20.25 -6.93
CA THR A 64 19.23 21.55 -7.48
C THR A 64 17.92 21.48 -8.27
N VAL A 65 17.46 20.29 -8.64
CA VAL A 65 16.17 20.07 -9.30
C VAL A 65 15.14 19.59 -8.27
N TRP A 66 15.51 18.62 -7.44
CA TRP A 66 14.62 18.04 -6.44
C TRP A 66 14.17 19.01 -5.35
N GLY A 67 15.08 19.84 -4.81
CA GLY A 67 14.75 20.80 -3.75
C GLY A 67 13.62 21.75 -4.17
N PRO A 68 13.77 22.51 -5.26
CA PRO A 68 12.71 23.38 -5.77
C PRO A 68 11.40 22.65 -6.11
N ALA A 69 11.48 21.40 -6.60
CA ALA A 69 10.29 20.60 -6.89
C ALA A 69 9.52 20.26 -5.61
N LEU A 70 10.22 19.84 -4.56
CA LEU A 70 9.62 19.54 -3.27
C LEU A 70 9.06 20.79 -2.59
N ASP A 71 9.72 21.95 -2.71
CA ASP A 71 9.21 23.22 -2.16
C ASP A 71 7.90 23.67 -2.83
N ASP A 72 7.86 23.62 -4.17
CA ASP A 72 6.68 23.99 -4.95
C ASP A 72 5.51 23.03 -4.66
N VAL A 73 5.75 21.72 -4.58
CA VAL A 73 4.70 20.72 -4.33
C VAL A 73 4.19 20.77 -2.89
N ALA A 74 5.03 21.07 -1.89
CA ALA A 74 4.60 21.21 -0.49
C ALA A 74 3.52 22.27 -0.32
N THR A 75 3.63 23.34 -1.11
CA THR A 75 2.79 24.53 -1.03
C THR A 75 1.74 24.60 -2.13
N MET A 76 1.69 23.59 -3.01
CA MET A 76 0.91 23.62 -4.26
C MET A 76 1.09 24.94 -5.00
N SER A 77 2.34 25.37 -5.19
CA SER A 77 2.68 26.67 -5.79
C SER A 77 3.66 26.53 -6.95
N GLY A 78 4.01 27.65 -7.58
CA GLY A 78 5.04 27.67 -8.62
C GLY A 78 4.73 26.73 -9.78
N LYS A 79 5.68 25.86 -10.12
CA LYS A 79 5.54 24.90 -11.22
C LYS A 79 4.68 23.68 -10.87
N ALA A 80 4.33 23.47 -9.60
CA ALA A 80 3.46 22.36 -9.19
C ALA A 80 2.07 22.45 -9.83
N HIS A 81 1.59 23.66 -10.15
CA HIS A 81 0.33 23.84 -10.88
C HIS A 81 0.36 23.30 -12.33
N MET A 82 1.56 23.07 -12.88
CA MET A 82 1.73 22.48 -14.21
C MET A 82 1.67 20.95 -14.18
N GLY A 83 1.64 20.33 -12.99
CA GLY A 83 1.44 18.90 -12.83
C GLY A 83 0.11 18.43 -13.42
N ALA A 84 0.10 17.21 -13.94
CA ALA A 84 -1.11 16.59 -14.44
C ALA A 84 -1.99 16.16 -13.27
N GLN A 85 -3.15 16.80 -13.12
CA GLN A 85 -4.20 16.30 -12.25
C GLN A 85 -4.82 15.05 -12.88
N LEU A 86 -4.98 13.97 -12.12
CA LEU A 86 -5.62 12.77 -12.62
C LEU A 86 -7.13 12.81 -12.37
N ASP A 87 -7.90 12.67 -13.45
CA ASP A 87 -9.30 12.25 -13.41
C ASP A 87 -9.40 10.73 -13.55
N SER A 88 -10.53 10.16 -13.13
CA SER A 88 -10.84 8.75 -13.37
C SER A 88 -10.80 8.42 -14.87
N ALA A 89 -10.15 7.30 -15.22
CA ALA A 89 -9.96 6.94 -16.62
C ALA A 89 -11.27 6.54 -17.32
N ARG A 90 -12.29 6.10 -16.58
CA ARG A 90 -13.60 5.72 -17.11
C ARG A 90 -14.65 5.91 -16.02
N VAL A 91 -15.84 6.37 -16.40
CA VAL A 91 -17.00 6.43 -15.49
C VAL A 91 -17.33 5.03 -14.99
N HIS A 92 -17.35 4.85 -13.68
CA HIS A 92 -17.71 3.58 -13.10
C HIS A 92 -19.23 3.45 -12.93
N VAL A 93 -19.77 2.26 -13.19
CA VAL A 93 -21.19 1.99 -12.95
C VAL A 93 -21.38 1.66 -11.47
N ASP A 94 -22.05 2.54 -10.74
CA ASP A 94 -22.54 2.28 -9.39
C ASP A 94 -23.77 1.37 -9.47
N LYS A 95 -23.51 0.05 -9.52
CA LYS A 95 -24.54 -0.94 -9.19
C LYS A 95 -24.48 -1.15 -7.68
N PRO A 96 -25.60 -0.94 -6.95
CA PRO A 96 -25.63 -1.23 -5.53
C PRO A 96 -25.25 -2.69 -5.31
N ARG A 97 -24.22 -2.91 -4.51
CA ARG A 97 -23.77 -4.25 -4.14
C ARG A 97 -24.72 -4.82 -3.09
N HIS A 98 -24.81 -6.14 -3.01
CA HIS A 98 -25.74 -6.86 -2.13
C HIS A 98 -25.52 -6.52 -0.63
N ASP A 99 -24.34 -6.01 -0.34
CA ASP A 99 -23.69 -5.70 0.92
C ASP A 99 -23.84 -4.22 1.32
N GLU A 100 -24.26 -3.32 0.43
CA GLU A 100 -24.64 -1.93 0.79
C GLU A 100 -25.96 -1.86 1.59
N LEU A 101 -26.66 -2.99 1.72
CA LEU A 101 -27.91 -3.12 2.49
C LEU A 101 -27.66 -3.22 4.01
N GLU A 102 -26.45 -3.58 4.44
CA GLU A 102 -26.04 -3.58 5.85
C GLU A 102 -25.21 -2.32 6.14
N ARG A 103 -25.82 -1.34 6.81
CA ARG A 103 -25.22 -0.02 7.10
C ARG A 103 -24.18 -0.07 8.21
N ILE A 104 -23.09 -0.83 8.03
CA ILE A 104 -21.92 -0.66 8.88
C ILE A 104 -20.98 0.29 8.12
N GLN A 105 -20.87 1.54 8.55
CA GLN A 105 -19.92 2.49 7.95
C GLN A 105 -18.55 2.31 8.62
N PHE A 106 -17.51 2.12 7.81
CA PHE A 106 -16.13 2.14 8.30
C PHE A 106 -15.80 3.57 8.69
N ALA A 107 -15.38 3.81 9.94
CA ALA A 107 -15.10 5.14 10.44
C ALA A 107 -13.64 5.59 10.21
N GLY A 108 -12.80 4.74 9.63
CA GLY A 108 -11.35 4.93 9.58
C GLY A 108 -10.64 4.17 10.69
N TYR A 109 -9.31 4.25 10.71
CA TYR A 109 -8.51 3.82 11.85
C TYR A 109 -8.23 5.00 12.77
N ASP A 110 -8.08 4.75 14.08
CA ASP A 110 -7.71 5.81 15.02
C ASP A 110 -6.40 6.47 14.57
N ALA A 111 -6.42 7.80 14.45
CA ALA A 111 -5.24 8.55 14.13
C ALA A 111 -4.24 8.45 15.28
N ALA A 112 -3.04 7.94 15.01
CA ALA A 112 -1.94 8.03 15.95
C ALA A 112 -1.58 9.51 16.18
N GLU A 113 -1.18 9.88 17.41
CA GLU A 113 -0.61 11.20 17.66
C GLU A 113 0.70 11.35 16.88
N VAL A 114 0.72 12.23 15.87
CA VAL A 114 1.90 12.50 15.06
C VAL A 114 2.53 13.82 15.50
N ALA A 115 3.80 13.79 15.90
CA ALA A 115 4.58 15.00 16.11
C ALA A 115 4.75 15.75 14.77
N GLU A 116 4.58 17.08 14.78
CA GLU A 116 4.57 17.93 13.57
C GLU A 116 3.41 17.61 12.59
N ALA A 117 2.20 17.37 13.11
CA ALA A 117 1.00 17.04 12.33
C ALA A 117 0.70 18.02 11.17
N ASP A 118 1.15 19.28 11.25
CA ASP A 118 0.91 20.29 10.22
C ASP A 118 1.74 20.06 8.94
N LYS A 119 2.82 19.26 8.99
CA LYS A 119 3.67 18.99 7.82
C LYS A 119 3.10 17.84 6.97
N PRO A 120 3.11 17.96 5.63
CA PRO A 120 2.79 16.83 4.75
C PRO A 120 3.78 15.68 4.91
N LEU A 121 3.34 14.47 4.58
CA LEU A 121 4.17 13.27 4.60
C LEU A 121 4.92 13.14 3.26
N LEU A 122 6.25 13.04 3.30
CA LEU A 122 7.07 12.71 2.13
C LEU A 122 7.51 11.25 2.21
N LEU A 123 7.04 10.44 1.28
CA LEU A 123 7.49 9.07 1.08
C LEU A 123 8.55 9.02 -0.01
N VAL A 124 9.71 8.45 0.33
CA VAL A 124 10.84 8.25 -0.59
C VAL A 124 11.02 6.76 -0.79
N PRO A 125 10.52 6.17 -1.89
CA PRO A 125 10.74 4.76 -2.18
C PRO A 125 12.22 4.46 -2.41
N THR A 126 12.78 3.57 -1.58
CA THR A 126 14.17 3.11 -1.68
C THR A 126 14.31 1.72 -1.04
N PRO A 127 15.07 0.78 -1.63
CA PRO A 127 15.29 -0.52 -1.02
C PRO A 127 16.05 -0.45 0.32
N ALA A 128 16.70 0.68 0.63
CA ALA A 128 17.37 0.91 1.91
C ALA A 128 16.43 1.46 3.00
N GLY A 129 15.17 1.76 2.65
CA GLY A 129 14.17 2.28 3.58
C GLY A 129 13.60 1.19 4.47
N ALA A 130 12.96 1.59 5.57
CA ALA A 130 12.27 0.63 6.43
C ALA A 130 11.11 -0.04 5.65
N PRO A 131 10.92 -1.38 5.76
CA PRO A 131 9.89 -2.09 5.02
C PRO A 131 8.49 -1.52 5.23
N PHE A 132 7.70 -1.48 4.17
CA PHE A 132 6.29 -1.09 4.18
C PHE A 132 5.46 -2.21 4.80
N THR A 133 4.63 -1.86 5.77
CA THR A 133 3.78 -2.79 6.50
C THR A 133 2.30 -2.40 6.42
N GLN A 134 1.41 -3.32 6.80
CA GLN A 134 -0.01 -3.01 6.93
C GLN A 134 -0.27 -1.94 8.01
N GLU A 135 0.60 -1.82 9.01
CA GLU A 135 0.54 -0.75 10.01
C GLU A 135 0.82 0.62 9.39
N ASP A 136 1.86 0.72 8.56
CA ASP A 136 2.14 1.95 7.79
C ASP A 136 0.93 2.30 6.89
N ALA A 137 0.34 1.31 6.21
CA ALA A 137 -0.83 1.53 5.35
C ALA A 137 -2.02 2.12 6.14
N ARG A 138 -2.30 1.57 7.32
CA ARG A 138 -3.34 2.09 8.24
C ARG A 138 -3.02 3.50 8.69
N ALA A 139 -1.79 3.75 9.14
CA ALA A 139 -1.36 5.07 9.60
C ALA A 139 -1.49 6.11 8.48
N TRP A 140 -1.00 5.81 7.28
CA TRP A 140 -0.99 6.73 6.15
C TRP A 140 -2.37 6.93 5.52
N SER A 141 -3.34 6.04 5.79
CA SER A 141 -4.74 6.24 5.36
C SER A 141 -5.41 7.46 6.01
N ASN A 142 -4.86 7.94 7.13
CA ASN A 142 -5.32 9.13 7.85
C ASN A 142 -4.63 10.43 7.38
N GLU A 143 -3.66 10.35 6.48
CA GLU A 143 -2.93 11.53 6.00
C GLU A 143 -3.80 12.39 5.07
N GLU A 144 -3.76 13.70 5.30
CA GLU A 144 -4.43 14.64 4.40
C GLU A 144 -3.65 14.82 3.10
N HIS A 145 -2.32 14.87 3.19
CA HIS A 145 -1.41 15.11 2.06
C HIS A 145 -0.15 14.24 2.12
N ILE A 146 0.02 13.38 1.12
CA ILE A 146 1.22 12.58 0.91
C ILE A 146 1.88 12.99 -0.40
N VAL A 147 3.19 13.22 -0.34
CA VAL A 147 4.05 13.47 -1.49
C VAL A 147 4.98 12.27 -1.68
N PHE A 148 5.19 11.85 -2.92
CA PHE A 148 6.14 10.81 -3.30
C PHE A 148 7.30 11.41 -4.11
N ALA A 149 8.53 11.07 -3.71
CA ALA A 149 9.74 11.37 -4.49
C ALA A 149 10.28 10.10 -5.16
N CYS A 150 9.94 9.88 -6.43
CA CYS A 150 10.35 8.69 -7.17
C CYS A 150 11.81 8.77 -7.64
N GLY A 151 12.69 8.04 -6.95
CA GLY A 151 14.07 7.86 -7.37
C GLY A 151 14.21 7.02 -8.65
N ARG A 152 15.28 7.29 -9.39
CA ARG A 152 15.78 6.53 -10.55
C ARG A 152 17.30 6.44 -10.47
N TYR A 153 17.90 5.65 -11.36
CA TYR A 153 19.35 5.47 -11.42
C TYR A 153 19.89 4.91 -10.09
N GLU A 154 20.96 5.49 -9.52
CA GLU A 154 21.47 5.13 -8.19
C GLU A 154 20.67 5.77 -7.03
N GLY A 155 19.68 6.61 -7.36
CA GLY A 155 18.80 7.26 -6.39
C GLY A 155 18.91 8.79 -6.38
N ILE A 156 18.35 9.38 -5.34
CA ILE A 156 18.32 10.82 -5.10
C ILE A 156 19.50 11.19 -4.20
N ASP A 157 20.16 12.33 -4.46
CA ASP A 157 21.20 12.84 -3.56
C ASP A 157 20.70 12.94 -2.11
N GLN A 158 21.39 12.30 -1.17
CA GLN A 158 20.96 12.18 0.23
C GLN A 158 20.64 13.54 0.88
N ARG A 159 21.31 14.62 0.44
CA ARG A 159 21.07 15.96 1.00
C ARG A 159 19.66 16.46 0.72
N VAL A 160 19.00 15.99 -0.35
CA VAL A 160 17.59 16.29 -0.62
C VAL A 160 16.71 15.72 0.49
N ILE A 161 16.95 14.47 0.88
CA ILE A 161 16.17 13.77 1.90
C ILE A 161 16.35 14.46 3.26
N GLU A 162 17.58 14.87 3.58
CA GLU A 162 17.86 15.61 4.82
C GLU A 162 17.26 17.01 4.82
N ASP A 163 17.35 17.74 3.71
CA ASP A 163 16.80 19.09 3.58
C ASP A 163 15.26 19.09 3.63
N ALA A 164 14.63 18.10 3.00
CA ALA A 164 13.17 17.95 2.97
C ALA A 164 12.54 17.83 4.36
N LYS A 165 13.26 17.38 5.40
CA LYS A 165 12.77 17.30 6.79
C LYS A 165 12.36 18.67 7.37
N LYS A 166 12.84 19.77 6.78
CA LYS A 166 12.42 21.12 7.15
C LYS A 166 10.95 21.38 6.82
N THR A 167 10.46 20.79 5.73
CA THR A 167 9.13 21.04 5.16
C THR A 167 8.19 19.85 5.34
N TYR A 168 8.73 18.63 5.37
CA TYR A 168 7.98 17.37 5.38
C TYR A 168 8.31 16.51 6.60
N ARG A 169 7.37 15.65 6.98
CA ARG A 169 7.69 14.42 7.72
C ARG A 169 8.21 13.41 6.71
N VAL A 170 9.50 13.08 6.76
CA VAL A 170 10.16 12.26 5.72
C VAL A 170 10.25 10.81 6.16
N ARG A 171 9.83 9.89 5.29
CA ARG A 171 9.99 8.44 5.46
C ARG A 171 10.59 7.82 4.21
N GLU A 172 11.78 7.24 4.36
CA GLU A 172 12.32 6.30 3.39
C GLU A 172 11.64 4.93 3.57
N VAL A 173 11.09 4.38 2.49
CA VAL A 173 10.25 3.18 2.53
C VAL A 173 10.66 2.17 1.46
N SER A 174 10.83 0.91 1.87
CA SER A 174 11.05 -0.22 0.97
C SER A 174 9.77 -1.05 0.83
N ILE A 175 9.43 -1.52 -0.36
CA ILE A 175 8.32 -2.47 -0.57
C ILE A 175 8.77 -3.93 -0.50
N GLY A 176 10.04 -4.18 -0.18
CA GLY A 176 10.60 -5.51 0.08
C GLY A 176 12.07 -5.63 -0.28
N ASP A 177 12.66 -6.77 0.07
CA ASP A 177 14.11 -7.03 -0.07
C ASP A 177 14.49 -7.42 -1.50
N TYR A 178 14.30 -6.49 -2.43
CA TYR A 178 14.62 -6.61 -3.85
C TYR A 178 14.86 -5.22 -4.46
N VAL A 179 15.51 -5.18 -5.63
CA VAL A 179 15.86 -3.93 -6.32
C VAL A 179 14.99 -3.74 -7.57
N LEU A 180 14.45 -2.53 -7.72
CA LEU A 180 13.63 -2.13 -8.85
C LEU A 180 14.31 -1.02 -9.65
N ILE A 181 13.80 -0.76 -10.86
CA ILE A 181 14.34 0.26 -11.79
C ILE A 181 13.99 1.69 -11.32
N GLY A 182 12.96 1.86 -10.50
CA GLY A 182 12.50 3.16 -10.03
C GLY A 182 11.39 3.07 -9.00
N GLY A 183 11.11 4.18 -8.34
CA GLY A 183 10.13 4.27 -7.25
C GLY A 183 8.67 4.23 -7.70
N GLU A 184 8.36 4.40 -8.98
CA GLU A 184 6.98 4.61 -9.46
C GLU A 184 6.06 3.41 -9.17
N VAL A 185 6.55 2.18 -9.34
CA VAL A 185 5.76 0.99 -9.00
C VAL A 185 5.55 0.86 -7.48
N ALA A 186 6.50 1.32 -6.66
CA ALA A 186 6.31 1.37 -5.22
C ALA A 186 5.24 2.38 -4.81
N VAL A 187 5.12 3.50 -5.53
CA VAL A 187 4.00 4.44 -5.36
C VAL A 187 2.67 3.75 -5.64
N LEU A 188 2.55 2.98 -6.72
CA LEU A 188 1.33 2.23 -7.03
C LEU A 188 0.97 1.25 -5.90
N VAL A 189 1.95 0.47 -5.43
CA VAL A 189 1.76 -0.51 -4.34
C VAL A 189 1.30 0.16 -3.05
N ILE A 190 2.02 1.20 -2.61
CA ILE A 190 1.70 1.91 -1.36
C ILE A 190 0.33 2.59 -1.49
N THR A 191 0.05 3.23 -2.63
CA THR A 191 -1.22 3.93 -2.85
C THR A 191 -2.40 2.96 -2.83
N GLU A 192 -2.30 1.80 -3.46
CA GLU A 192 -3.37 0.80 -3.42
C GLU A 192 -3.65 0.32 -1.98
N ALA A 193 -2.60 0.06 -1.20
CA ALA A 193 -2.72 -0.39 0.19
C ALA A 193 -3.28 0.68 1.12
N VAL A 194 -2.95 1.95 0.90
CA VAL A 194 -3.42 3.10 1.70
C VAL A 194 -4.84 3.50 1.32
N VAL A 195 -5.11 3.75 0.04
CA VAL A 195 -6.38 4.31 -0.43
C VAL A 195 -7.53 3.36 -0.20
N ARG A 196 -7.30 2.03 -0.29
CA ARG A 196 -8.35 1.05 0.00
C ARG A 196 -8.88 1.18 1.42
N LEU A 197 -8.10 1.73 2.36
CA LEU A 197 -8.48 1.90 3.77
C LEU A 197 -9.18 3.25 4.03
N ILE A 198 -9.36 4.12 3.03
CA ILE A 198 -10.12 5.36 3.19
C ILE A 198 -11.62 5.03 3.26
N PRO A 199 -12.35 5.53 4.27
CA PRO A 199 -13.80 5.37 4.37
C PRO A 199 -14.53 5.72 3.07
N GLY A 200 -15.34 4.79 2.57
CA GLY A 200 -16.14 4.96 1.36
C GLY A 200 -15.47 4.52 0.05
N VAL A 201 -14.18 4.15 0.08
CA VAL A 201 -13.48 3.59 -1.09
C VAL A 201 -13.91 2.14 -1.32
N LEU A 202 -13.67 1.26 -0.35
CA LEU A 202 -14.25 -0.08 -0.38
C LEU A 202 -15.73 -0.01 0.07
N GLY A 203 -16.58 -0.72 -0.65
CA GLY A 203 -18.04 -0.69 -0.40
C GLY A 203 -18.50 -1.67 0.67
N ASN A 204 -17.61 -2.53 1.16
CA ASN A 204 -17.89 -3.54 2.17
C ASN A 204 -16.93 -3.40 3.36
N THR A 205 -17.47 -2.98 4.47
CA THR A 205 -16.77 -2.74 5.75
C THR A 205 -16.08 -3.98 6.31
N GLN A 206 -16.65 -5.17 6.10
CA GLN A 206 -16.09 -6.42 6.62
C GLN A 206 -14.85 -6.88 5.85
N SER A 207 -14.69 -6.51 4.57
CA SER A 207 -13.59 -7.05 3.76
C SER A 207 -12.21 -6.71 4.33
N HIS A 208 -12.06 -5.54 4.97
CA HIS A 208 -10.78 -5.15 5.54
C HIS A 208 -10.42 -5.89 6.83
N GLN A 209 -11.42 -6.38 7.56
CA GLN A 209 -11.19 -7.03 8.85
C GLN A 209 -10.71 -8.47 8.66
N ASP A 210 -11.15 -9.09 7.56
CA ASP A 210 -10.83 -10.47 7.22
C ASP A 210 -9.57 -10.59 6.34
N ASP A 211 -9.07 -9.48 5.76
CA ASP A 211 -7.87 -9.49 4.91
C ASP A 211 -6.62 -9.98 5.64
N SER A 212 -5.68 -10.55 4.88
CA SER A 212 -4.38 -10.96 5.42
C SER A 212 -3.68 -9.79 6.13
N PHE A 213 -3.05 -10.09 7.26
CA PHE A 213 -2.33 -9.18 8.16
C PHE A 213 -3.20 -8.19 8.95
N SER A 214 -4.53 -8.25 8.83
CA SER A 214 -5.44 -7.37 9.57
C SER A 214 -5.45 -7.68 11.06
N ASP A 215 -5.41 -8.96 11.42
CA ASP A 215 -5.30 -9.49 12.78
C ASP A 215 -3.97 -10.22 13.05
N GLY A 216 -3.01 -10.09 12.13
CA GLY A 216 -1.71 -10.77 12.18
C GLY A 216 -1.65 -12.11 11.44
N LEU A 217 -2.77 -12.64 10.95
CA LEU A 217 -2.81 -13.92 10.22
C LEU A 217 -2.93 -13.73 8.71
N LEU A 218 -2.66 -14.80 7.95
CA LEU A 218 -3.01 -14.90 6.53
C LEU A 218 -4.48 -15.30 6.36
N GLU A 219 -5.11 -14.84 5.28
CA GLU A 219 -6.44 -15.32 4.89
C GLU A 219 -6.46 -16.82 4.57
N GLY A 220 -7.57 -17.46 4.92
CA GLY A 220 -7.88 -18.81 4.47
C GLY A 220 -8.25 -18.87 2.97
N PRO A 221 -8.45 -20.08 2.42
CA PRO A 221 -8.85 -20.26 1.04
C PRO A 221 -10.30 -19.81 0.82
N SER A 222 -10.54 -19.20 -0.35
CA SER A 222 -11.87 -18.78 -0.80
C SER A 222 -12.42 -19.71 -1.88
N TYR A 223 -13.74 -19.90 -1.88
CA TYR A 223 -14.45 -20.77 -2.83
C TYR A 223 -15.66 -20.05 -3.40
N THR A 224 -15.98 -20.35 -4.66
CA THR A 224 -17.20 -19.85 -5.32
C THR A 224 -17.83 -20.97 -6.14
N LYS A 225 -18.97 -20.69 -6.78
CA LYS A 225 -19.66 -21.65 -7.66
C LYS A 225 -18.77 -22.03 -8.85
N PRO A 226 -18.86 -23.26 -9.37
CA PRO A 226 -19.74 -24.36 -8.96
C PRO A 226 -19.26 -25.13 -7.71
N ARG A 227 -20.12 -25.98 -7.11
CA ARG A 227 -19.79 -26.77 -5.91
C ARG A 227 -18.70 -27.83 -6.11
N GLU A 228 -18.58 -28.35 -7.33
CA GLU A 228 -17.53 -29.28 -7.71
C GLU A 228 -16.92 -28.80 -9.03
N TRP A 229 -15.60 -28.78 -9.09
CA TRP A 229 -14.86 -28.44 -10.30
C TRP A 229 -13.66 -29.38 -10.46
N ARG A 230 -13.63 -30.13 -11.57
CA ARG A 230 -12.57 -31.11 -11.88
C ARG A 230 -12.36 -32.17 -10.79
N GLY A 231 -13.45 -32.62 -10.15
CA GLY A 231 -13.38 -33.59 -9.04
C GLY A 231 -12.92 -33.00 -7.70
N LEU A 232 -12.78 -31.67 -7.60
CA LEU A 232 -12.50 -30.97 -6.35
C LEU A 232 -13.78 -30.33 -5.83
N GLU A 233 -14.23 -30.79 -4.67
CA GLU A 233 -15.42 -30.28 -4.00
C GLU A 233 -15.10 -29.06 -3.12
N VAL A 234 -16.05 -28.13 -3.04
CA VAL A 234 -16.06 -27.09 -2.01
C VAL A 234 -16.26 -27.76 -0.64
N PRO A 235 -15.50 -27.37 0.41
CA PRO A 235 -15.66 -27.92 1.76
C PRO A 235 -17.12 -27.90 2.21
N GLU A 236 -17.64 -29.05 2.65
CA GLU A 236 -19.06 -29.26 2.96
C GLU A 236 -19.60 -28.21 3.96
N VAL A 237 -18.77 -27.83 4.94
CA VAL A 237 -19.09 -26.80 5.95
C VAL A 237 -19.52 -25.47 5.34
N LEU A 238 -18.96 -25.07 4.20
CA LEU A 238 -19.29 -23.82 3.49
C LEU A 238 -20.68 -23.87 2.83
N THR A 239 -21.26 -25.06 2.69
CA THR A 239 -22.61 -25.25 2.16
C THR A 239 -23.65 -25.62 3.22
N SER A 240 -23.24 -25.70 4.49
CA SER A 240 -24.08 -26.16 5.61
C SER A 240 -25.12 -25.13 6.09
N GLY A 241 -24.95 -23.85 5.75
CA GLY A 241 -25.77 -22.75 6.28
C GLY A 241 -25.52 -22.42 7.76
N ASN A 242 -24.57 -23.09 8.42
CA ASN A 242 -24.24 -22.83 9.82
C ASN A 242 -23.11 -21.79 9.93
N HIS A 243 -23.47 -20.53 10.14
CA HIS A 243 -22.53 -19.41 10.22
C HIS A 243 -21.43 -19.62 11.27
N ALA A 244 -21.75 -20.12 12.47
CA ALA A 244 -20.75 -20.35 13.51
C ALA A 244 -19.70 -21.41 13.10
N LYS A 245 -20.13 -22.48 12.43
CA LYS A 245 -19.20 -23.50 11.89
C LYS A 245 -18.36 -22.96 10.74
N ILE A 246 -18.93 -22.11 9.89
CA ILE A 246 -18.22 -21.47 8.78
C ILE A 246 -17.14 -20.53 9.31
N GLU A 247 -17.48 -19.64 10.24
CA GLU A 247 -16.51 -18.72 10.85
C GLU A 247 -15.40 -19.47 11.58
N ARG A 248 -15.75 -20.54 12.32
CA ARG A 248 -14.73 -21.38 12.95
C ARG A 248 -13.81 -22.04 11.93
N TRP A 249 -14.36 -22.60 10.85
CA TRP A 249 -13.57 -23.22 9.79
C TRP A 249 -12.65 -22.20 9.09
N LYS A 250 -13.15 -20.99 8.81
CA LYS A 250 -12.33 -19.91 8.21
C LYS A 250 -11.15 -19.57 9.10
N ARG A 251 -11.39 -19.40 10.42
CA ARG A 251 -10.34 -19.15 11.41
C ARG A 251 -9.29 -20.25 11.44
N GLU A 252 -9.72 -21.51 11.44
CA GLU A 252 -8.82 -22.66 11.39
C GLU A 252 -7.98 -22.70 10.10
N GLN A 253 -8.58 -22.41 8.93
CA GLN A 253 -7.81 -22.36 7.69
C GLN A 253 -6.83 -21.20 7.63
N SER A 254 -7.19 -20.04 8.20
CA SER A 254 -6.30 -18.89 8.33
C SER A 254 -5.08 -19.24 9.20
N LEU A 255 -5.29 -19.85 10.38
CA LEU A 255 -4.22 -20.34 11.25
C LEU A 255 -3.35 -21.38 10.54
N LYS A 256 -3.98 -22.36 9.88
CA LYS A 256 -3.27 -23.41 9.16
C LYS A 256 -2.37 -22.84 8.07
N ARG A 257 -2.90 -21.94 7.24
CA ARG A 257 -2.12 -21.32 6.15
C ARG A 257 -1.01 -20.43 6.68
N THR A 258 -1.27 -19.69 7.76
CA THR A 258 -0.23 -18.90 8.45
C THR A 258 0.88 -19.82 8.94
N TRP A 259 0.54 -20.92 9.60
CA TRP A 259 1.49 -21.94 10.05
C TRP A 259 2.31 -22.55 8.88
N GLU A 260 1.67 -22.88 7.76
CA GLU A 260 2.35 -23.49 6.60
C GLU A 260 3.29 -22.54 5.87
N VAL A 261 2.94 -21.25 5.76
CA VAL A 261 3.60 -20.31 4.84
C VAL A 261 4.43 -19.25 5.57
N ARG A 262 3.94 -18.77 6.72
CA ARG A 262 4.53 -17.68 7.51
C ARG A 262 4.47 -18.02 9.02
N PRO A 263 5.06 -19.16 9.46
CA PRO A 263 4.96 -19.61 10.84
C PRO A 263 5.48 -18.59 11.85
N GLU A 264 6.41 -17.73 11.45
CA GLU A 264 6.95 -16.66 12.29
C GLU A 264 5.92 -15.60 12.67
N LEU A 265 4.81 -15.47 11.92
CA LEU A 265 3.71 -14.57 12.32
C LEU A 265 2.96 -15.08 13.53
N LEU A 266 2.98 -16.40 13.79
CA LEU A 266 2.36 -16.99 14.98
C LEU A 266 3.24 -16.82 16.23
N GLU A 267 4.51 -16.49 16.05
CA GLU A 267 5.44 -16.29 17.16
C GLU A 267 5.07 -15.01 17.93
N GLY A 268 4.74 -15.14 19.21
CA GLY A 268 4.39 -14.00 20.06
C GLY A 268 2.95 -13.49 19.92
N MET A 269 2.12 -14.12 19.08
CA MET A 269 0.67 -13.86 19.09
C MET A 269 0.01 -14.51 20.31
N GLU A 270 -0.83 -13.76 21.03
CA GLU A 270 -1.71 -14.34 22.04
C GLU A 270 -2.92 -15.01 21.38
N LEU A 271 -2.84 -16.32 21.22
CA LEU A 271 -3.95 -17.14 20.72
C LEU A 271 -4.89 -17.54 21.86
N ASP A 272 -6.19 -17.57 21.59
CA ASP A 272 -7.14 -18.15 22.54
C ASP A 272 -6.90 -19.66 22.71
N ARG A 273 -7.51 -20.28 23.73
CA ARG A 273 -7.30 -21.70 24.03
C ARG A 273 -7.63 -22.63 22.86
N HIS A 274 -8.59 -22.25 22.02
CA HIS A 274 -9.08 -23.09 20.93
C HIS A 274 -8.18 -22.96 19.69
N ASP A 275 -7.71 -21.75 19.40
CA ASP A 275 -6.71 -21.48 18.36
C ASP A 275 -5.36 -22.11 18.71
N GLN A 276 -4.93 -21.97 19.97
CA GLN A 276 -3.70 -22.58 20.48
C GLN A 276 -3.73 -24.11 20.34
N ALA A 277 -4.83 -24.75 20.77
CA ALA A 277 -4.99 -26.20 20.66
C ALA A 277 -4.98 -26.68 19.20
N TYR A 278 -5.57 -25.91 18.29
CA TYR A 278 -5.56 -26.21 16.85
C TYR A 278 -4.15 -26.13 16.27
N VAL A 279 -3.42 -25.04 16.51
CA VAL A 279 -2.04 -24.85 16.04
C VAL A 279 -1.10 -25.93 16.60
N GLU A 280 -1.18 -26.25 17.89
CA GLU A 280 -0.42 -27.35 18.49
C GLU A 280 -0.71 -28.70 17.81
N GLY A 281 -1.95 -28.94 17.41
CA GLY A 281 -2.33 -30.12 16.63
C GLY A 281 -1.61 -30.22 15.29
N LEU A 282 -1.44 -29.10 14.58
CA LEU A 282 -0.71 -29.04 13.30
C LEU A 282 0.78 -29.42 13.49
N TRP A 283 1.43 -28.87 14.51
CA TRP A 283 2.83 -29.19 14.82
C TRP A 283 3.04 -30.67 15.20
N ARG A 284 2.10 -31.26 15.96
CA ARG A 284 2.15 -32.69 16.32
C ARG A 284 1.96 -33.60 15.10
N GLY A 285 1.08 -33.25 14.18
CA GLY A 285 0.88 -34.00 12.92
C GLY A 285 2.12 -34.00 12.03
N ASN A 286 2.82 -32.86 11.93
CA ASN A 286 4.02 -32.72 11.11
C ASN A 286 5.24 -33.47 11.68
N THR A 287 5.32 -33.66 13.00
CA THR A 287 6.41 -34.43 13.62
C THR A 287 6.26 -35.94 13.44
N SER A 288 5.03 -36.46 13.28
CA SER A 288 4.79 -37.86 12.91
C SER A 288 5.12 -38.19 11.46
N ASP A 289 4.94 -37.25 10.52
CA ASP A 289 5.21 -37.49 9.09
C ASP A 289 6.70 -37.40 8.72
N ASN A 290 7.53 -36.71 9.52
CA ASN A 290 8.98 -36.61 9.30
C ASN A 290 9.82 -37.75 9.93
N LEU A 291 9.16 -38.78 10.49
CA LEU A 291 9.81 -39.96 11.10
C LEU A 291 9.71 -41.23 10.24
N HIS A 292 9.34 -41.11 8.96
CA HIS A 292 9.29 -42.20 7.98
C HIS A 292 10.09 -41.85 6.72
#